data_AF-A0A426TVC5-F1
#
_entry.id   AF-A0A426TVC5-F1
#
_cell.length_a   1.000
_cell.length_b   1.000
_cell.length_c   1.000
_cell.angle_alpha   90.00
_cell.angle_beta   90.00
_cell.angle_gamma   90.00
#
_symmetry.space_group_name_H-M   'P 1'
#
loop_
_entity.id
_entity.type
_entity.pdbx_description
1 polymer ?
#
loop_
_entity_poly.entity_id
_entity_poly.type
_entity_poly.pdbx_seq_one_letter_code
_entity_poly.pdbx_strand_id
1 'polypeptide(L)' 'MRNQSYETLTVETVIQKLPESRDYLREARIDNTGRMSLREAAQSVSAESDELLAQIEARMRRQARRTTERVTATEEVEYV' A
#
# COMPACT_ATOMS: atom_id res chain seq x y z
N MET A 1 -21.17 -4.84 5.55
CA MET A 1 -20.08 -3.85 5.66
C MET A 1 -19.98 -3.14 4.32
N ARG A 2 -20.19 -1.83 4.27
CA ARG A 2 -20.10 -1.05 3.02
C ARG A 2 -18.60 -0.86 2.73
N ASN A 3 -18.01 -1.77 1.96
CA ASN A 3 -16.67 -1.57 1.40
C ASN A 3 -16.75 -0.36 0.46
N GLN A 4 -16.42 0.83 0.96
CA GLN A 4 -16.00 1.91 0.06
C GLN A 4 -14.76 1.38 -0.65
N SER A 5 -14.90 1.07 -1.95
CA SER A 5 -13.76 0.61 -2.73
C SER A 5 -12.71 1.73 -2.73
N TYR A 6 -11.47 1.39 -2.40
CA TYR A 6 -10.36 2.33 -2.41
C TYR A 6 -10.17 2.98 -3.79
N GLU A 7 -10.65 2.33 -4.85
CA GLU A 7 -10.70 2.84 -6.22
C GLU A 7 -11.39 4.20 -6.36
N THR A 8 -12.45 4.46 -5.58
CA THR A 8 -13.21 5.72 -5.67
C THR A 8 -12.67 6.80 -4.73
N LEU A 9 -11.67 6.49 -3.91
CA LEU A 9 -11.00 7.45 -3.05
C LEU A 9 -9.88 8.15 -3.81
N THR A 10 -9.59 9.39 -3.43
CA THR A 10 -8.42 10.09 -3.98
C THR A 10 -7.12 9.40 -3.55
N VAL A 11 -6.09 9.49 -4.38
CA VAL A 11 -4.75 8.95 -4.06
C VAL A 11 -4.27 9.47 -2.70
N GLU A 12 -4.52 10.75 -2.40
CA GLU A 12 -4.21 11.35 -1.10
C GLU A 12 -4.94 10.67 0.06
N THR A 13 -6.24 10.40 -0.08
CA THR A 13 -7.04 9.71 0.96
C THR A 13 -6.55 8.28 1.17
N VAL A 14 -6.14 7.59 0.09
CA VAL A 14 -5.55 6.25 0.17
C VAL A 14 -4.23 6.29 0.95
N ILE A 15 -3.37 7.27 0.69
CA ILE A 15 -2.11 7.46 1.42
C ILE A 15 -2.36 7.80 2.89
N GLN A 16 -3.36 8.63 3.21
CA GLN A 16 -3.70 8.93 4.62
C GLN A 16 -4.15 7.69 5.39
N LYS A 17 -4.92 6.81 4.73
CA LYS A 17 -5.39 5.56 5.33
C LYS A 17 -4.30 4.48 5.38
N LEU A 18 -3.41 4.45 4.40
CA LEU A 18 -2.29 3.52 4.28
C LEU A 18 -1.01 4.29 3.93
N PRO A 19 -0.32 4.90 4.91
CA PRO A 19 0.88 5.70 4.67
C PRO A 19 1.99 4.94 3.94
N GLU A 20 2.11 3.64 4.18
CA GLU A 20 3.08 2.74 3.55
C GLU A 20 2.82 2.56 2.04
N SER A 21 1.59 2.83 1.57
CA SER A 21 1.24 2.75 0.15
C SER A 21 1.95 3.81 -0.70
N ARG A 22 2.43 4.89 -0.07
CA ARG A 22 3.07 6.04 -0.75
C ARG A 22 4.26 5.63 -1.60
N ASP A 23 5.14 4.79 -1.07
CA ASP A 23 6.32 4.34 -1.82
C ASP A 23 5.93 3.47 -3.02
N TYR A 24 4.86 2.69 -2.89
CA TYR A 24 4.36 1.82 -3.96
C TYR A 24 3.65 2.58 -5.07
N LEU A 25 2.85 3.58 -4.71
CA LEU A 25 2.24 4.49 -5.69
C LEU A 25 3.34 5.24 -6.46
N ARG A 26 4.41 5.65 -5.78
CA ARG A 26 5.58 6.26 -6.42
C ARG A 26 6.33 5.28 -7.34
N GLU A 27 6.51 4.02 -6.94
CA GLU A 27 7.08 2.96 -7.80
C GLU A 27 6.24 2.75 -9.07
N ALA A 28 4.91 2.81 -8.94
CA ALA A 28 3.95 2.72 -10.04
C ALA A 28 3.85 4.01 -10.89
N ARG A 29 4.68 5.03 -10.60
CA ARG A 29 4.65 6.37 -11.24
C ARG A 29 3.30 7.09 -11.11
N ILE A 30 2.54 6.75 -10.09
CA ILE A 30 1.30 7.44 -9.75
C ILE A 30 1.65 8.67 -8.92
N ASP A 31 1.30 9.84 -9.47
CA ASP A 31 1.48 11.11 -8.78
C ASP A 31 0.40 11.28 -7.70
N ASN A 32 0.80 11.81 -6.54
CA ASN A 32 -0.07 12.10 -5.41
C ASN A 32 -0.48 13.57 -5.33
N THR A 33 -0.02 14.41 -6.26
CA THR A 33 -0.34 15.85 -6.30
C THR A 33 -1.72 16.16 -6.91
N GLY A 34 -2.30 15.19 -7.62
CA GLY A 34 -3.60 15.33 -8.27
C GLY A 34 -4.78 15.00 -7.37
N ARG A 35 -5.94 15.61 -7.64
CA ARG A 35 -7.25 15.22 -7.05
C ARG A 35 -7.83 13.94 -7.66
N MET A 36 -7.02 13.17 -8.37
CA MET A 36 -7.44 11.95 -9.05
C MET A 36 -7.83 10.88 -8.04
N SER A 37 -8.89 10.16 -8.38
CA SER A 37 -9.19 8.88 -7.73
C SER A 37 -8.08 7.87 -8.02
N LEU A 38 -7.95 6.86 -7.15
CA LEU A 38 -6.98 5.79 -7.36
C LEU A 38 -7.21 5.09 -8.70
N ARG A 39 -8.47 4.95 -9.13
CA ARG A 39 -8.83 4.40 -10.45
C ARG A 39 -8.31 5.24 -11.60
N GLU A 40 -8.56 6.56 -11.58
CA GLU A 40 -8.08 7.46 -12.63
C GLU A 40 -6.54 7.51 -12.67
N ALA A 41 -5.91 7.49 -11.50
CA ALA A 41 -4.46 7.46 -11.39
C ALA A 41 -3.87 6.17 -11.95
N ALA A 42 -4.46 5.00 -11.65
CA ALA A 42 -4.05 3.72 -12.23
C ALA A 42 -4.21 3.71 -13.76
N GLN A 43 -5.34 4.21 -14.26
CA GLN A 43 -5.58 4.35 -15.71
C GLN A 43 -4.56 5.26 -16.39
N SER A 44 -4.10 6.33 -15.72
CA SER A 44 -3.10 7.26 -16.27
C SER A 44 -1.76 6.59 -16.54
N VAL A 45 -1.44 5.53 -15.81
CA VAL A 45 -0.22 4.73 -15.97
C VAL A 45 -0.48 3.41 -16.71
N SER A 46 -1.65 3.27 -17.35
CA SER A 46 -2.10 2.05 -18.04
C SER A 46 -2.11 0.80 -17.14
N ALA A 47 -2.38 0.97 -15.85
CA ALA A 47 -2.54 -0.11 -14.88
C ALA A 47 -4.03 -0.27 -14.51
N GLU A 48 -4.45 -1.51 -14.26
CA GLU A 48 -5.75 -1.79 -13.66
C GLU A 48 -5.72 -1.48 -12.16
N SER A 49 -6.72 -0.77 -11.67
CA SER A 49 -6.78 -0.34 -10.26
C SER A 49 -6.86 -1.50 -9.28
N ASP A 50 -7.54 -2.59 -9.66
CA ASP A 50 -7.65 -3.81 -8.86
C ASP A 50 -6.31 -4.52 -8.74
N GLU A 51 -5.54 -4.58 -9.82
CA GLU A 51 -4.21 -5.17 -9.82
C GLU A 51 -3.26 -4.35 -8.95
N LEU A 52 -3.30 -3.02 -9.08
CA LEU A 52 -2.50 -2.11 -8.25
C LEU A 52 -2.84 -2.29 -6.76
N LEU A 53 -4.12 -2.34 -6.39
CA LEU A 53 -4.55 -2.59 -5.01
C LEU A 53 -4.07 -3.95 -4.51
N ALA A 54 -4.21 -5.00 -5.31
CA ALA A 54 -3.73 -6.33 -4.96
C ALA A 54 -2.19 -6.34 -4.75
N GLN A 55 -1.43 -5.62 -5.58
CA GLN A 55 0.01 -5.49 -5.43
C GLN A 55 0.40 -4.74 -4.14
N ILE A 56 -0.28 -3.64 -3.84
CA ILE A 56 -0.10 -2.88 -2.59
C ILE A 56 -0.39 -3.78 -1.38
N GLU A 57 -1.55 -4.45 -1.35
CA GLU A 57 -1.93 -5.35 -0.26
C GLU A 57 -0.94 -6.50 -0.08
N ALA A 58 -0.56 -7.18 -1.17
CA ALA A 58 0.35 -8.31 -1.12
C ALA A 58 1.74 -7.90 -0.60
N ARG A 59 2.16 -6.66 -0.87
CA ARG A 59 3.45 -6.15 -0.42
C ARG A 59 3.41 -5.67 1.04
N MET A 60 2.32 -5.04 1.46
CA MET A 60 2.09 -4.71 2.88
C MET A 60 2.02 -5.97 3.74
N ARG A 61 1.33 -7.02 3.28
CA ARG A 61 1.34 -8.33 3.97
C ARG A 61 2.74 -8.94 4.06
N ARG A 62 3.59 -8.74 3.04
CA ARG A 62 5.00 -9.19 3.07
C ARG A 62 5.86 -8.36 4.03
N GLN A 63 5.64 -7.05 4.14
CA GLN A 63 6.33 -6.22 5.14
C GLN A 63 5.91 -6.58 6.57
N ALA A 64 4.61 -6.76 6.82
CA ALA A 64 4.11 -7.16 8.13
C ALA A 64 4.76 -8.47 8.61
N ARG A 65 4.89 -9.46 7.73
CA ARG A 65 5.59 -10.73 8.03
C ARG A 65 7.07 -10.54 8.38
N ARG A 66 7.79 -9.70 7.60
CA ARG A 66 9.21 -9.40 7.88
C ARG A 66 9.41 -8.66 9.20
N THR A 67 8.46 -7.79 9.58
CA THR A 67 8.50 -7.09 10.87
C THR A 67 8.24 -8.08 12.01
N THR A 68 7.30 -9.01 11.87
CA THR A 68 7.05 -10.07 12.86
C THR A 68 8.28 -10.97 13.04
N GLU A 69 8.93 -11.39 11.96
CA GLU A 69 10.16 -12.21 12.03
C GLU A 69 11.33 -11.47 12.72
N ARG A 70 11.40 -10.13 12.57
CA ARG A 70 12.42 -9.31 13.24
C ARG A 70 12.21 -9.18 14.75
N VAL A 71 10.95 -9.14 15.20
CA VAL A 71 10.64 -9.05 16.64
C VAL A 71 10.93 -10.38 17.32
N THR A 72 10.62 -11.52 16.71
CA THR A 72 10.91 -12.84 17.29
C THR A 72 12.39 -13.19 17.35
N ALA A 73 13.22 -12.64 16.46
CA ALA A 73 14.67 -12.89 16.48
C ALA A 73 15.43 -12.08 17.55
N THR A 74 14.79 -11.11 18.21
CA THR A 74 15.45 -10.24 19.20
C THR A 74 15.20 -10.71 20.65
N GLU A 75 14.27 -11.65 20.87
CA GLU A 75 13.98 -12.21 22.21
C GLU A 75 14.79 -13.48 22.57
N GLU A 76 15.61 -14.02 21.67
CA GLU A 76 16.43 -15.23 21.94
C GLU A 76 17.90 -14.96 22.32
N VAL A 77 18.27 -13.73 22.68
CA VAL A 77 19.66 -13.40 23.10
C VAL A 77 19.71 -12.71 24.46
N GLU A 78 19.10 -13.33 25.47
CA GLU A 78 19.43 -13.03 26.86
C GLU A 78 19.19 -14.27 27.74
N TYR A 79 20.06 -15.27 27.65
CA TYR A 79 20.41 -16.18 28.75
C TYR A 79 21.55 -17.12 28.34
N VAL A 80 22.81 -16.71 28.53
CA VAL A 80 23.93 -17.57 28.99
C VAL A 80 24.93 -16.68 29.72
#